data_AF-A0A317H3N8-F1
#
_entry.id   AF-A0A317H3N8-F1
#
_cell.length_a   1.000
_cell.length_b   1.000
_cell.length_c   1.000
_cell.angle_alpha   90.00
_cell.angle_beta   90.00
_cell.angle_gamma   90.00
#
_symmetry.space_group_name_H-M   'P 1'
#
loop_
_entity.id
_entity.type
_entity.pdbx_description
1 polymer ?
#
loop_
_entity_poly.entity_id
_entity_poly.type
_entity_poly.pdbx_seq_one_letter_code
_entity_poly.pdbx_strand_id
1 'polypeptide(L)'
;MKKYFVFLLCILLSTFLRSQHYHNFRAAVYCRAYEVKKMADTANYLKPLWESISRQVKIDKVYLETHRDLLIVDQKTLDIAKKFFRDRGIEIAGGITLTISEPNRFQTFCYSSPDDRKKVKELAEYTAKNFDEFILDDFFFTNCKDDLAIKEKGNRSWTQYRLDLMAEAAQSLIVGPAKAVNPRVKVVVKYPNWYEHFQGLGFNLEKEPRLFDGIYTGTETRDAVLSAQHLQPYLGYNVFRYFENIAPGRNGGGWVDPGGMTSADRYAEQLWITLFAKAPEQTLFDFRQLSRPVYPSDRAAWQGVITSFDYDEMMMQANASSPVQPNSTTIASIAGYVFTKVDSLLSYLGKPIGIKSYRPYHSTGEDFLQNYLGMIGLPMDMRSEFPIDDSITLLTEEAKFDPAIVDKIRKQLMAAKTVIVTSGLLRAIQDKGINDIAELRYTDRKALVQDFTVSGIFRAIHSDKSILIPQIQYLTNDSWEIASGINGPNGWPILHEADYSKGRLYILTIPENFADLYNIPSELLNKIRQVMGKQLPVQLEGPSQVSLFVYDNNTCIVESFQDKEVEVKLVTPKRFTTVTDLGNHQIFKGEIRKPGFSYIEKNLEEKNAFSIVVKPHSFRVFRMD
;
A
#
# COMPACT_ATOMS: atom_id res chain seq x y z
N MET A 1 57.50 -37.13 41.74
CA MET A 1 56.52 -38.04 41.11
C MET A 1 55.11 -37.71 41.57
N LYS A 2 54.43 -36.82 40.83
CA LYS A 2 52.99 -36.53 40.93
C LYS A 2 52.60 -35.51 39.85
N LYS A 3 51.49 -35.79 39.17
CA LYS A 3 50.46 -34.88 38.63
C LYS A 3 50.61 -34.25 37.24
N TYR A 4 49.88 -34.86 36.30
CA TYR A 4 48.87 -34.31 35.38
C TYR A 4 48.92 -32.83 34.97
N PHE A 5 48.99 -32.58 33.66
CA PHE A 5 48.11 -31.64 32.95
C PHE A 5 48.09 -32.03 31.45
N VAL A 6 47.03 -32.70 31.00
CA VAL A 6 46.70 -32.85 29.58
C VAL A 6 45.62 -31.82 29.28
N PHE A 7 45.98 -30.81 28.48
CA PHE A 7 45.07 -29.79 27.98
C PHE A 7 44.16 -30.44 26.92
N LEU A 8 42.88 -30.61 27.23
CA LEU A 8 41.85 -30.97 26.26
C LEU A 8 41.42 -29.68 25.54
N LEU A 9 41.79 -29.56 24.27
CA LEU A 9 41.36 -28.49 23.38
C LEU A 9 39.90 -28.73 22.99
N CYS A 10 38.94 -28.24 23.79
CA CYS A 10 37.55 -28.12 23.36
C CYS A 10 37.45 -27.02 22.30
N ILE A 11 37.57 -27.39 21.04
CA ILE A 11 37.11 -26.59 19.90
C ILE A 11 35.59 -26.49 20.05
N LEU A 12 35.13 -25.38 20.64
CA LEU A 12 33.77 -24.88 20.47
C LEU A 12 33.59 -24.59 18.97
N LEU A 13 33.13 -25.60 18.23
CA LEU A 13 32.34 -25.39 17.03
C LEU A 13 31.02 -24.74 17.47
N SER A 14 31.08 -23.46 17.83
CA SER A 14 29.94 -22.58 17.70
C SER A 14 29.68 -22.48 16.20
N THR A 15 28.89 -23.42 15.67
CA THR A 15 28.12 -23.16 14.48
C THR A 15 27.42 -21.83 14.74
N PHE A 16 27.82 -20.79 14.02
CA PHE A 16 27.00 -19.60 13.91
C PHE A 16 25.66 -20.11 13.38
N LEU A 17 24.70 -20.33 14.28
CA LEU A 17 23.28 -20.29 13.97
C LEU A 17 23.09 -18.88 13.42
N ARG A 18 23.32 -18.70 12.11
CA ARG A 18 22.91 -17.49 11.39
C ARG A 18 21.44 -17.32 11.76
N SER A 19 21.13 -16.23 12.46
CA SER A 19 19.75 -15.89 12.79
C SER A 19 18.92 -16.02 11.52
N GLN A 20 17.95 -16.95 11.53
CA GLN A 20 17.02 -17.20 10.43
C GLN A 20 15.93 -16.13 10.35
N HIS A 21 16.09 -15.02 11.06
CA HIS A 21 15.09 -13.98 11.21
C HIS A 21 15.61 -12.64 10.68
N TYR A 22 14.70 -11.80 10.18
CA TYR A 22 14.92 -10.36 10.04
C TYR A 22 14.59 -9.68 11.38
N HIS A 23 15.11 -8.47 11.60
CA HIS A 23 14.98 -7.80 12.90
C HIS A 23 13.68 -7.02 13.03
N ASN A 24 13.20 -6.41 11.94
CA ASN A 24 12.10 -5.44 11.98
C ASN A 24 10.75 -5.99 11.52
N PHE A 25 10.74 -7.17 10.90
CA PHE A 25 9.53 -7.82 10.39
C PHE A 25 9.73 -9.33 10.30
N ARG A 26 8.64 -10.07 10.11
CA ARG A 26 8.65 -11.50 9.81
C ARG A 26 8.46 -11.74 8.31
N ALA A 27 9.16 -12.71 7.75
CA ALA A 27 8.92 -13.20 6.40
C ALA A 27 8.16 -14.52 6.45
N ALA A 28 7.07 -14.61 5.69
CA ALA A 28 6.25 -15.80 5.59
C ALA A 28 6.16 -16.28 4.14
N VAL A 29 5.90 -17.58 3.95
CA VAL A 29 5.58 -18.15 2.63
C VAL A 29 4.21 -18.80 2.67
N TYR A 30 3.38 -18.46 1.69
CA TYR A 30 2.09 -19.12 1.50
C TYR A 30 2.23 -20.34 0.58
N CYS A 31 1.76 -21.49 1.04
CA CYS A 31 1.75 -22.74 0.29
C CYS A 31 0.31 -23.09 -0.09
N ARG A 32 -0.04 -22.97 -1.38
CA ARG A 32 -1.39 -23.32 -1.85
C ARG A 32 -1.66 -24.82 -1.69
N ALA A 33 -2.93 -25.22 -1.63
CA ALA A 33 -3.37 -26.60 -1.41
C ALA A 33 -2.78 -27.55 -2.47
N TYR A 34 -2.56 -27.06 -3.69
CA TYR A 34 -1.87 -27.78 -4.76
C TYR A 34 -0.44 -28.17 -4.41
N GLU A 35 0.33 -27.25 -3.85
CA GLU A 35 1.70 -27.48 -3.40
C GLU A 35 1.70 -28.31 -2.12
N VAL A 36 0.83 -28.00 -1.15
CA VAL A 36 0.72 -28.76 0.12
C VAL A 36 0.39 -30.23 -0.15
N LYS A 37 -0.52 -30.54 -1.09
CA LYS A 37 -0.81 -31.94 -1.48
C LYS A 37 0.42 -32.71 -1.95
N LYS A 38 1.35 -32.06 -2.64
CA LYS A 38 2.59 -32.69 -3.13
C LYS A 38 3.63 -32.90 -2.02
N MET A 39 3.49 -32.22 -0.88
CA MET A 39 4.42 -32.31 0.25
C MET A 39 4.49 -33.68 0.92
N ALA A 40 3.51 -34.56 0.64
CA ALA A 40 3.59 -35.98 1.01
C ALA A 40 4.85 -36.66 0.46
N ASP A 41 5.33 -36.23 -0.72
CA ASP A 41 6.66 -36.59 -1.23
C ASP A 41 7.72 -35.66 -0.62
N THR A 42 8.13 -35.97 0.61
CA THR A 42 9.12 -35.16 1.31
C THR A 42 10.49 -35.21 0.63
N ALA A 43 10.87 -36.36 0.06
CA ALA A 43 12.22 -36.60 -0.44
C ALA A 43 12.49 -35.91 -1.78
N ASN A 44 11.54 -36.00 -2.72
CA ASN A 44 11.75 -35.50 -4.09
C ASN A 44 11.08 -34.14 -4.35
N TYR A 45 10.14 -33.72 -3.49
CA TYR A 45 9.42 -32.47 -3.68
C TYR A 45 9.70 -31.45 -2.57
N LEU A 46 9.25 -31.71 -1.34
CA LEU A 46 9.27 -30.70 -0.27
C LEU A 46 10.69 -30.32 0.14
N LYS A 47 11.54 -31.30 0.45
CA LYS A 47 12.89 -31.05 0.98
C LYS A 47 13.77 -30.28 -0.03
N PRO A 48 13.89 -30.70 -1.31
CA PRO A 48 14.74 -29.98 -2.26
C PRO A 48 14.27 -28.55 -2.54
N LEU A 49 12.95 -28.33 -2.67
CA LEU A 49 12.39 -26.98 -2.88
C LEU A 49 12.61 -26.09 -1.67
N TRP A 50 12.36 -26.60 -0.46
CA TRP A 50 12.60 -25.84 0.76
C TRP A 50 14.09 -25.49 0.93
N GLU A 51 15.00 -26.43 0.69
CA GLU A 51 16.45 -26.16 0.74
C GLU A 51 16.86 -25.12 -0.32
N SER A 52 16.22 -25.10 -1.48
CA SER A 52 16.43 -24.05 -2.48
C SER A 52 15.97 -22.68 -1.98
N ILE A 53 14.74 -22.58 -1.48
CA ILE A 53 14.13 -21.32 -1.02
C ILE A 53 14.87 -20.78 0.22
N SER A 54 15.01 -21.60 1.27
CA SER A 54 15.54 -21.18 2.57
C SER A 54 17.02 -20.80 2.56
N ARG A 55 17.77 -21.18 1.52
CA ARG A 55 19.13 -20.67 1.28
C ARG A 55 19.15 -19.24 0.74
N GLN A 56 18.10 -18.83 0.04
CA GLN A 56 18.03 -17.56 -0.67
C GLN A 56 17.26 -16.48 0.12
N VAL A 57 16.30 -16.89 0.95
CA VAL A 57 15.50 -15.99 1.78
C VAL A 57 15.26 -16.61 3.15
N LYS A 58 15.42 -15.80 4.20
CA LYS A 58 15.08 -16.17 5.58
C LYS A 58 13.57 -16.19 5.73
N ILE A 59 13.00 -17.29 6.20
CA ILE A 59 11.55 -17.48 6.38
C ILE A 59 11.29 -17.89 7.82
N ASP A 60 10.36 -17.18 8.47
CA ASP A 60 9.98 -17.38 9.86
C ASP A 60 8.75 -18.27 9.99
N LYS A 61 7.85 -18.17 9.00
CA LYS A 61 6.52 -18.77 9.02
C LYS A 61 6.12 -19.36 7.67
N VAL A 62 5.34 -20.44 7.71
CA VAL A 62 4.64 -20.96 6.53
C VAL A 62 3.14 -21.08 6.78
N TYR A 63 2.36 -20.63 5.80
CA TYR A 63 0.93 -20.92 5.74
C TYR A 63 0.72 -22.16 4.88
N LEU A 64 0.09 -23.19 5.45
CA LEU A 64 -0.26 -24.43 4.74
C LEU A 64 -1.75 -24.40 4.43
N GLU A 65 -2.08 -24.13 3.18
CA GLU A 65 -3.47 -24.07 2.72
C GLU A 65 -4.11 -25.47 2.74
N THR A 66 -5.30 -25.56 3.33
CA THR A 66 -6.06 -26.80 3.43
C THR A 66 -7.02 -27.00 2.27
N HIS A 67 -7.42 -25.91 1.59
CA HIS A 67 -8.40 -25.95 0.51
C HIS A 67 -8.19 -24.87 -0.57
N ARG A 68 -8.36 -25.29 -1.84
CA ARG A 68 -8.51 -24.44 -3.04
C ARG A 68 -9.15 -25.26 -4.17
N ASP A 69 -10.09 -24.70 -4.92
CA ASP A 69 -10.76 -25.35 -6.07
C ASP A 69 -11.32 -26.74 -5.75
N LEU A 70 -12.06 -26.84 -4.64
CA LEU A 70 -12.62 -28.09 -4.10
C LEU A 70 -11.59 -29.15 -3.71
N LEU A 71 -10.29 -28.93 -3.95
CA LEU A 71 -9.23 -29.77 -3.43
C LEU A 71 -9.14 -29.56 -1.92
N ILE A 72 -9.25 -30.63 -1.15
CA ILE A 72 -8.96 -30.63 0.29
C ILE A 72 -7.72 -31.49 0.51
N VAL A 73 -6.71 -30.94 1.17
CA VAL A 73 -5.50 -31.69 1.53
C VAL A 73 -5.85 -32.69 2.65
N ASP A 74 -5.41 -33.94 2.52
CA ASP A 74 -5.69 -34.97 3.51
C ASP A 74 -4.83 -34.83 4.78
N GLN A 75 -5.31 -35.41 5.89
CA GLN A 75 -4.68 -35.31 7.21
C GLN A 75 -3.23 -35.83 7.23
N LYS A 76 -2.96 -36.95 6.53
CA LYS A 76 -1.62 -37.55 6.52
C LYS A 76 -0.62 -36.61 5.85
N THR A 77 -1.01 -35.99 4.74
CA THR A 77 -0.18 -35.00 4.05
C THR A 77 0.06 -33.76 4.90
N LEU A 78 -0.98 -33.23 5.58
CA LEU A 78 -0.83 -32.10 6.51
C LEU A 78 0.12 -32.44 7.67
N ASP A 79 -0.01 -33.62 8.28
CA ASP A 79 0.85 -34.02 9.39
C ASP A 79 2.33 -34.13 8.97
N ILE A 80 2.60 -34.65 7.77
CA ILE A 80 3.95 -34.71 7.18
C ILE A 80 4.51 -33.29 6.99
N ALA A 81 3.76 -32.40 6.33
CA ALA A 81 4.21 -31.03 6.06
C ALA A 81 4.43 -30.25 7.36
N LYS A 82 3.48 -30.30 8.29
CA LYS A 82 3.59 -29.63 9.60
C LYS A 82 4.80 -30.12 10.38
N LYS A 83 5.05 -31.43 10.40
CA LYS A 83 6.24 -31.99 11.06
C LYS A 83 7.52 -31.50 10.38
N PHE A 84 7.59 -31.53 9.05
CA PHE A 84 8.76 -31.11 8.29
C PHE A 84 9.21 -29.68 8.64
N PHE A 85 8.27 -28.74 8.71
CA PHE A 85 8.54 -27.33 9.01
C PHE A 85 8.83 -27.10 10.50
N ARG A 86 8.07 -27.72 11.41
CA ARG A 86 8.32 -27.62 12.86
C ARG A 86 9.68 -28.16 13.27
N ASP A 87 10.11 -29.30 12.70
CA ASP A 87 11.44 -29.88 12.94
C ASP A 87 12.58 -28.93 12.52
N ARG A 88 12.27 -27.90 11.71
CA ARG A 88 13.19 -26.87 11.23
C ARG A 88 13.02 -25.52 11.92
N GLY A 89 12.19 -25.46 12.97
CA GLY A 89 11.95 -24.23 13.74
C GLY A 89 11.05 -23.20 13.06
N ILE A 90 10.32 -23.59 12.02
CA ILE A 90 9.44 -22.69 11.26
C ILE A 90 8.05 -22.66 11.91
N GLU A 91 7.52 -21.45 12.14
CA GLU A 91 6.16 -21.25 12.61
C GLU A 91 5.17 -21.72 11.53
N ILE A 92 4.05 -22.33 11.95
CA ILE A 92 3.05 -22.84 11.02
C ILE A 92 1.67 -22.25 11.30
N ALA A 93 0.96 -21.89 10.24
CA ALA A 93 -0.44 -21.52 10.26
C ALA A 93 -1.19 -22.17 9.09
N GLY A 94 -2.51 -22.22 9.18
CA GLY A 94 -3.37 -22.70 8.10
C GLY A 94 -3.70 -21.60 7.10
N GLY A 95 -4.05 -21.99 5.88
CA GLY A 95 -4.66 -21.11 4.88
C GLY A 95 -5.94 -21.72 4.33
N ILE A 96 -6.88 -20.89 3.88
CA ILE A 96 -8.06 -21.33 3.13
C ILE A 96 -8.29 -20.38 1.96
N THR A 97 -8.38 -20.91 0.75
CA THR A 97 -8.94 -20.19 -0.38
C THR A 97 -10.32 -20.74 -0.71
N LEU A 98 -11.34 -19.89 -0.61
CA LEU A 98 -12.75 -20.25 -0.73
C LEU A 98 -13.23 -20.19 -2.20
N THR A 99 -12.48 -20.86 -3.08
CA THR A 99 -12.84 -21.03 -4.50
C THR A 99 -13.48 -22.39 -4.77
N ILE A 100 -14.44 -22.40 -5.69
CA ILE A 100 -14.96 -23.62 -6.32
C ILE A 100 -14.11 -23.97 -7.55
N SER A 101 -13.76 -22.97 -8.37
CA SER A 101 -12.97 -23.18 -9.59
C SER A 101 -12.30 -21.89 -10.08
N GLU A 102 -10.99 -21.77 -9.89
CA GLU A 102 -10.17 -20.72 -10.48
C GLU A 102 -10.25 -20.67 -12.01
N PRO A 103 -10.17 -21.81 -12.75
CA PRO A 103 -10.32 -21.79 -14.20
C PRO A 103 -11.67 -21.25 -14.66
N ASN A 104 -12.73 -21.38 -13.85
CA ASN A 104 -14.03 -20.79 -14.13
C ASN A 104 -14.11 -19.32 -13.65
N ARG A 105 -13.16 -18.50 -14.13
CA ARG A 105 -13.07 -17.06 -13.79
C ARG A 105 -13.08 -16.80 -12.28
N PHE A 106 -12.29 -17.56 -11.53
CA PHE A 106 -12.20 -17.44 -10.08
C PHE A 106 -13.55 -17.59 -9.36
N GLN A 107 -14.31 -18.62 -9.74
CA GLN A 107 -15.60 -18.91 -9.12
C GLN A 107 -15.43 -19.17 -7.61
N THR A 108 -16.13 -18.40 -6.78
CA THR A 108 -16.21 -18.58 -5.32
C THR A 108 -17.52 -19.26 -4.90
N PHE A 109 -17.62 -19.64 -3.63
CA PHE A 109 -18.85 -20.18 -3.05
C PHE A 109 -20.00 -19.15 -3.06
N CYS A 110 -21.24 -19.61 -3.25
CA CYS A 110 -22.44 -18.80 -3.12
C CYS A 110 -22.97 -18.86 -1.68
N TYR A 111 -22.89 -17.75 -0.95
CA TYR A 111 -23.26 -17.72 0.47
C TYR A 111 -24.78 -17.70 0.73
N SER A 112 -25.59 -17.67 -0.32
CA SER A 112 -27.04 -17.94 -0.28
C SER A 112 -27.34 -19.43 -0.36
N SER A 113 -26.48 -20.23 -1.00
CA SER A 113 -26.70 -21.66 -1.21
C SER A 113 -26.50 -22.45 0.08
N PRO A 114 -27.51 -23.22 0.57
CA PRO A 114 -27.35 -24.02 1.79
C PRO A 114 -26.22 -25.05 1.73
N ASP A 115 -26.00 -25.65 0.55
CA ASP A 115 -24.96 -26.66 0.35
C ASP A 115 -23.56 -26.05 0.39
N ASP A 116 -23.38 -24.89 -0.26
CA ASP A 116 -22.12 -24.15 -0.22
C ASP A 116 -21.82 -23.66 1.19
N ARG A 117 -22.82 -23.11 1.89
CA ARG A 117 -22.67 -22.67 3.29
C ARG A 117 -22.23 -23.82 4.19
N LYS A 118 -22.85 -25.01 4.03
CA LYS A 118 -22.43 -26.22 4.75
C LYS A 118 -20.98 -26.57 4.43
N LYS A 119 -20.59 -26.52 3.16
CA LYS A 119 -19.23 -26.82 2.75
C LYS A 119 -18.21 -25.86 3.34
N VAL A 120 -18.46 -24.55 3.28
CA VAL A 120 -17.60 -23.51 3.86
C VAL A 120 -17.42 -23.73 5.36
N LYS A 121 -18.50 -24.07 6.08
CA LYS A 121 -18.43 -24.42 7.50
C LYS A 121 -17.52 -25.62 7.76
N GLU A 122 -17.66 -26.71 6.99
CA GLU A 122 -16.79 -27.89 7.11
C GLU A 122 -15.32 -27.56 6.87
N LEU A 123 -15.01 -26.65 5.92
CA LEU A 123 -13.64 -26.22 5.63
C LEU A 123 -13.02 -25.43 6.79
N ALA A 124 -13.79 -24.54 7.42
CA ALA A 124 -13.36 -23.79 8.59
C ALA A 124 -13.09 -24.73 9.78
N GLU A 125 -14.01 -25.67 10.05
CA GLU A 125 -13.85 -26.68 11.11
C GLU A 125 -12.62 -27.57 10.87
N TYR A 126 -12.44 -28.06 9.63
CA TYR A 126 -11.31 -28.91 9.25
C TYR A 126 -9.97 -28.20 9.44
N THR A 127 -9.90 -26.92 9.07
CA THR A 127 -8.68 -26.12 9.19
C THR A 127 -8.39 -25.79 10.66
N ALA A 128 -9.40 -25.38 11.43
CA ALA A 128 -9.26 -25.04 12.85
C ALA A 128 -8.84 -26.25 13.71
N LYS A 129 -9.26 -27.46 13.35
CA LYS A 129 -8.76 -28.70 13.98
C LYS A 129 -7.25 -28.87 13.85
N ASN A 130 -6.67 -28.33 12.78
CA ASN A 130 -5.28 -28.57 12.39
C ASN A 130 -4.30 -27.47 12.82
N PHE A 131 -4.77 -26.24 13.05
CA PHE A 131 -3.91 -25.09 13.33
C PHE A 131 -4.46 -24.23 14.46
N ASP A 132 -3.57 -23.57 15.19
CA ASP A 132 -3.93 -22.56 16.20
C ASP A 132 -4.07 -21.14 15.59
N GLU A 133 -3.79 -21.01 14.30
CA GLU A 133 -4.06 -19.82 13.50
C GLU A 133 -4.33 -20.24 12.05
N PHE A 134 -5.31 -19.62 11.40
CA PHE A 134 -5.41 -19.68 9.94
C PHE A 134 -5.90 -18.36 9.34
N ILE A 135 -5.51 -18.15 8.09
CA ILE A 135 -5.89 -16.99 7.28
C ILE A 135 -6.82 -17.42 6.15
N LEU A 136 -7.87 -16.63 5.91
CA LEU A 136 -8.65 -16.68 4.69
C LEU A 136 -7.95 -15.84 3.62
N ASP A 137 -7.71 -16.43 2.45
CA ASP A 137 -7.33 -15.72 1.24
C ASP A 137 -8.45 -14.74 0.82
N ASP A 138 -8.14 -13.79 -0.06
CA ASP A 138 -9.04 -12.71 -0.49
C ASP A 138 -10.21 -13.17 -1.40
N PHE A 139 -10.46 -14.48 -1.46
CA PHE A 139 -11.63 -15.10 -2.09
C PHE A 139 -12.81 -15.30 -1.14
N PHE A 140 -12.75 -14.77 0.10
CA PHE A 140 -13.91 -14.68 0.99
C PHE A 140 -14.86 -13.54 0.59
N PHE A 141 -15.39 -13.62 -0.63
CA PHE A 141 -16.37 -12.68 -1.16
C PHE A 141 -17.46 -13.41 -1.96
N THR A 142 -18.54 -12.70 -2.30
CA THR A 142 -19.58 -13.23 -3.16
C THR A 142 -19.95 -12.28 -4.30
N ASN A 143 -19.93 -12.82 -5.51
CA ASN A 143 -20.52 -12.19 -6.69
C ASN A 143 -21.81 -12.90 -7.15
N CYS A 144 -22.31 -13.86 -6.37
CA CYS A 144 -23.48 -14.68 -6.68
C CYS A 144 -24.72 -13.81 -6.95
N LYS A 145 -25.47 -14.18 -7.98
CA LYS A 145 -26.74 -13.58 -8.42
C LYS A 145 -27.70 -14.64 -8.98
N ASP A 146 -27.67 -15.84 -8.40
CA ASP A 146 -28.61 -16.91 -8.76
C ASP A 146 -30.03 -16.61 -8.26
N ASP A 147 -31.00 -17.46 -8.61
CA ASP A 147 -32.41 -17.26 -8.25
C ASP A 147 -32.62 -17.13 -6.74
N LEU A 148 -31.83 -17.87 -5.94
CA LEU A 148 -31.91 -17.80 -4.48
C LEU A 148 -31.37 -16.45 -3.97
N ALA A 149 -30.20 -16.02 -4.42
CA ALA A 149 -29.62 -14.73 -4.08
C ALA A 149 -30.53 -13.57 -4.52
N ILE A 150 -31.16 -13.66 -5.70
CA ILE A 150 -32.12 -12.66 -6.19
C ILE A 150 -33.32 -12.60 -5.26
N LYS A 151 -33.89 -13.75 -4.90
CA LYS A 151 -35.02 -13.86 -3.98
C LYS A 151 -34.69 -13.29 -2.60
N GLU A 152 -33.54 -13.68 -2.02
CA GLU A 152 -33.11 -13.23 -0.70
C GLU A 152 -32.74 -11.74 -0.65
N LYS A 153 -32.08 -11.21 -1.69
CA LYS A 153 -31.78 -9.78 -1.79
C LYS A 153 -33.05 -8.95 -1.64
N GLY A 154 -34.15 -9.39 -2.26
CA GLY A 154 -35.43 -8.68 -2.24
C GLY A 154 -35.26 -7.25 -2.79
N ASN A 155 -35.73 -6.24 -2.05
CA ASN A 155 -35.66 -4.84 -2.46
C ASN A 155 -34.34 -4.13 -2.11
N ARG A 156 -33.39 -4.81 -1.45
CA ARG A 156 -32.09 -4.23 -1.11
C ARG A 156 -31.22 -4.03 -2.35
N SER A 157 -30.26 -3.11 -2.27
CA SER A 157 -29.17 -3.07 -3.25
C SER A 157 -28.30 -4.32 -3.14
N TRP A 158 -27.56 -4.66 -4.20
CA TRP A 158 -26.60 -5.77 -4.16
C TRP A 158 -25.54 -5.56 -3.07
N THR A 159 -25.01 -4.34 -2.97
CA THR A 159 -24.03 -3.94 -1.94
C THR A 159 -24.56 -4.20 -0.53
N GLN A 160 -25.76 -3.69 -0.21
CA GLN A 160 -26.34 -3.86 1.13
C GLN A 160 -26.57 -5.34 1.46
N TYR A 161 -27.14 -6.09 0.52
CA TYR A 161 -27.36 -7.53 0.71
C TYR A 161 -26.05 -8.29 0.96
N ARG A 162 -25.01 -8.02 0.16
CA ARG A 162 -23.71 -8.71 0.27
C ARG A 162 -22.99 -8.35 1.57
N LEU A 163 -23.01 -7.08 1.99
CA LEU A 163 -22.43 -6.63 3.25
C LEU A 163 -23.07 -7.31 4.46
N ASP A 164 -24.39 -7.51 4.45
CA ASP A 164 -25.10 -8.19 5.52
C ASP A 164 -24.85 -9.71 5.48
N LEU A 165 -24.90 -10.31 4.28
CA LEU A 165 -24.69 -11.74 4.07
C LEU A 165 -23.29 -12.18 4.49
N MET A 166 -22.25 -11.45 4.07
CA MET A 166 -20.87 -11.83 4.35
C MET A 166 -20.47 -11.57 5.80
N ALA A 167 -21.00 -10.52 6.44
CA ALA A 167 -20.81 -10.33 7.88
C ALA A 167 -21.45 -11.46 8.70
N GLU A 168 -22.63 -11.94 8.29
CA GLU A 168 -23.25 -13.12 8.90
C GLU A 168 -22.45 -14.39 8.65
N ALA A 169 -22.02 -14.63 7.40
CA ALA A 169 -21.23 -15.79 7.02
C ALA A 169 -19.88 -15.84 7.75
N ALA A 170 -19.22 -14.70 7.95
CA ALA A 170 -17.98 -14.59 8.72
C ALA A 170 -18.16 -15.15 10.12
N GLN A 171 -19.27 -14.82 10.79
CA GLN A 171 -19.55 -15.29 12.14
C GLN A 171 -20.04 -16.74 12.17
N SER A 172 -21.01 -17.12 11.32
CA SER A 172 -21.74 -18.38 11.44
C SER A 172 -21.10 -19.55 10.69
N LEU A 173 -20.27 -19.27 9.67
CA LEU A 173 -19.62 -20.28 8.84
C LEU A 173 -18.12 -20.36 9.09
N ILE A 174 -17.47 -19.26 9.46
CA ILE A 174 -16.02 -19.25 9.70
C ILE A 174 -15.68 -19.20 11.19
N VAL A 175 -15.84 -18.04 11.83
CA VAL A 175 -15.29 -17.79 13.17
C VAL A 175 -15.95 -18.68 14.22
N GLY A 176 -17.28 -18.73 14.26
CA GLY A 176 -18.02 -19.55 15.22
C GLY A 176 -17.67 -21.04 15.14
N PRO A 177 -17.81 -21.68 13.96
CA PRO A 177 -17.45 -23.08 13.77
C PRO A 177 -15.96 -23.39 14.06
N ALA A 178 -15.05 -22.52 13.62
CA ALA A 178 -13.62 -22.67 13.91
C ALA A 178 -13.35 -22.69 15.42
N LYS A 179 -13.90 -21.72 16.16
CA LYS A 179 -13.73 -21.62 17.63
C LYS A 179 -14.42 -22.75 18.38
N ALA A 180 -15.50 -23.33 17.84
CA ALA A 180 -16.15 -24.50 18.42
C ALA A 180 -15.26 -25.74 18.38
N VAL A 181 -14.47 -25.90 17.31
CA VAL A 181 -13.52 -27.02 17.15
C VAL A 181 -12.22 -26.76 17.91
N ASN A 182 -11.67 -25.54 17.84
CA ASN A 182 -10.48 -25.14 18.56
C ASN A 182 -10.71 -23.77 19.22
N PRO A 183 -11.05 -23.71 20.52
CA PRO A 183 -11.32 -22.43 21.21
C PRO A 183 -10.14 -21.45 21.23
N ARG A 184 -8.92 -21.90 20.95
CA ARG A 184 -7.70 -21.07 20.92
C ARG A 184 -7.32 -20.59 19.52
N VAL A 185 -7.99 -21.07 18.46
CA VAL A 185 -7.63 -20.72 17.08
C VAL A 185 -7.76 -19.21 16.86
N LYS A 186 -6.78 -18.60 16.20
CA LYS A 186 -6.90 -17.26 15.64
C LYS A 186 -7.39 -17.35 14.20
N VAL A 187 -8.44 -16.59 13.88
CA VAL A 187 -9.00 -16.53 12.53
C VAL A 187 -8.71 -15.16 11.94
N VAL A 188 -7.98 -15.14 10.83
CA VAL A 188 -7.58 -13.92 10.13
C VAL A 188 -8.25 -13.86 8.76
N VAL A 189 -8.70 -12.68 8.34
CA VAL A 189 -9.21 -12.44 6.97
C VAL A 189 -8.24 -11.57 6.19
N LYS A 190 -7.82 -12.01 5.00
CA LYS A 190 -7.09 -11.16 4.04
C LYS A 190 -8.10 -10.35 3.24
N TYR A 191 -7.92 -9.04 3.19
CA TYR A 191 -8.60 -8.18 2.24
C TYR A 191 -7.71 -7.94 1.01
N PRO A 192 -8.28 -7.89 -0.21
CA PRO A 192 -7.49 -7.72 -1.42
C PRO A 192 -6.97 -6.28 -1.59
N ASN A 193 -6.16 -6.07 -2.62
CA ASN A 193 -5.58 -4.77 -2.97
C ASN A 193 -6.54 -3.78 -3.69
N TRP A 194 -7.76 -4.19 -4.09
CA TRP A 194 -8.73 -3.34 -4.82
C TRP A 194 -9.74 -2.65 -3.89
N TYR A 195 -9.25 -1.72 -3.07
CA TYR A 195 -9.93 -1.27 -1.85
C TYR A 195 -11.16 -0.37 -1.99
N GLU A 196 -11.40 0.22 -3.15
CA GLU A 196 -12.63 0.95 -3.40
C GLU A 196 -13.84 0.08 -3.75
N HIS A 197 -13.67 -1.20 -4.11
CA HIS A 197 -14.79 -2.03 -4.61
C HIS A 197 -15.23 -3.15 -3.66
N PHE A 198 -14.60 -3.26 -2.49
CA PHE A 198 -14.85 -4.28 -1.46
C PHE A 198 -16.32 -4.53 -1.13
N GLN A 199 -17.05 -3.46 -0.80
CA GLN A 199 -18.47 -3.51 -0.45
C GLN A 199 -19.34 -4.09 -1.57
N GLY A 200 -18.93 -3.89 -2.83
CA GLY A 200 -19.62 -4.43 -3.99
C GLY A 200 -19.61 -5.95 -4.03
N LEU A 201 -18.62 -6.59 -3.40
CA LEU A 201 -18.45 -8.05 -3.32
C LEU A 201 -18.65 -8.62 -1.90
N GLY A 202 -19.01 -7.75 -0.95
CA GLY A 202 -19.46 -8.14 0.39
C GLY A 202 -18.43 -8.00 1.50
N PHE A 203 -17.20 -7.59 1.21
CA PHE A 203 -16.21 -7.30 2.24
C PHE A 203 -16.66 -6.14 3.12
N ASN A 204 -17.06 -6.46 4.35
CA ASN A 204 -17.65 -5.51 5.27
C ASN A 204 -16.61 -4.92 6.23
N LEU A 205 -15.88 -3.90 5.78
CA LEU A 205 -14.84 -3.23 6.56
C LEU A 205 -15.32 -2.58 7.89
N GLU A 206 -16.62 -2.37 8.08
CA GLU A 206 -17.16 -1.85 9.35
C GLU A 206 -17.34 -2.98 10.38
N LYS A 207 -17.85 -4.14 9.95
CA LYS A 207 -18.23 -5.25 10.84
C LYS A 207 -17.17 -6.33 10.95
N GLU A 208 -16.67 -6.84 9.82
CA GLU A 208 -15.78 -8.00 9.78
C GLU A 208 -14.48 -7.81 10.55
N PRO A 209 -13.78 -6.66 10.51
CA PRO A 209 -12.58 -6.47 11.31
C PRO A 209 -12.82 -6.62 12.82
N ARG A 210 -14.06 -6.51 13.31
CA ARG A 210 -14.42 -6.75 14.72
C ARG A 210 -14.80 -8.20 15.00
N LEU A 211 -15.17 -8.98 13.98
CA LEU A 211 -15.54 -10.39 14.08
C LEU A 211 -14.32 -11.31 14.03
N PHE A 212 -13.34 -10.99 13.19
CA PHE A 212 -12.09 -11.74 13.06
C PHE A 212 -11.07 -11.34 14.14
N ASP A 213 -10.20 -12.28 14.53
CA ASP A 213 -9.14 -12.03 15.51
C ASP A 213 -8.08 -11.06 14.94
N GLY A 214 -7.87 -11.09 13.62
CA GLY A 214 -7.01 -10.17 12.89
C GLY A 214 -7.44 -9.98 11.45
N ILE A 215 -6.84 -8.99 10.79
CA ILE A 215 -6.98 -8.76 9.35
C ILE A 215 -5.61 -8.87 8.69
N TYR A 216 -5.57 -9.01 7.37
CA TYR A 216 -4.34 -9.05 6.59
C TYR A 216 -4.54 -8.29 5.28
N THR A 217 -3.46 -7.76 4.71
CA THR A 217 -3.53 -6.85 3.56
C THR A 217 -2.92 -7.48 2.31
N GLY A 218 -3.67 -7.53 1.21
CA GLY A 218 -3.10 -7.64 -0.14
C GLY A 218 -2.41 -6.33 -0.52
N THR A 219 -1.09 -6.35 -0.69
CA THR A 219 -0.29 -5.16 -1.03
C THR A 219 0.39 -5.29 -2.39
N GLU A 220 0.08 -6.36 -3.12
CA GLU A 220 0.52 -6.55 -4.49
C GLU A 220 0.02 -5.40 -5.40
N THR A 221 0.87 -4.94 -6.30
CA THR A 221 0.54 -3.92 -7.31
C THR A 221 0.61 -4.55 -8.70
N ARG A 222 0.21 -3.81 -9.73
CA ARG A 222 0.23 -4.32 -11.11
C ARG A 222 0.89 -3.31 -12.03
N ASP A 223 1.12 -3.71 -13.27
CA ASP A 223 1.43 -2.74 -14.31
C ASP A 223 0.21 -1.82 -14.50
N ALA A 224 0.38 -0.53 -14.22
CA ALA A 224 -0.70 0.45 -14.26
C ALA A 224 -1.28 0.65 -15.68
N VAL A 225 -0.52 0.31 -16.72
CA VAL A 225 -0.86 0.53 -18.13
C VAL A 225 -1.47 -0.74 -18.74
N LEU A 226 -0.81 -1.89 -18.55
CA LEU A 226 -1.15 -3.15 -19.20
C LEU A 226 -2.13 -4.02 -18.41
N SER A 227 -2.22 -3.82 -17.09
CA SER A 227 -3.18 -4.55 -16.27
C SER A 227 -4.53 -3.87 -16.24
N ALA A 228 -5.60 -4.65 -16.38
CA ALA A 228 -6.97 -4.16 -16.20
C ALA A 228 -7.30 -3.70 -14.76
N GLN A 229 -6.41 -3.93 -13.79
CA GLN A 229 -6.57 -3.42 -12.43
C GLN A 229 -6.06 -1.99 -12.26
N HIS A 230 -5.16 -1.50 -13.14
CA HIS A 230 -4.61 -0.13 -13.11
C HIS A 230 -4.03 0.33 -11.76
N LEU A 231 -3.49 -0.60 -10.96
CA LEU A 231 -3.01 -0.32 -9.61
C LEU A 231 -1.64 0.37 -9.62
N GLN A 232 -1.57 1.54 -9.00
CA GLN A 232 -0.33 2.32 -8.90
C GLN A 232 0.62 1.74 -7.83
N PRO A 233 1.95 1.87 -7.99
CA PRO A 233 2.91 1.36 -7.01
C PRO A 233 2.68 1.83 -5.56
N TYR A 234 2.32 3.10 -5.37
CA TYR A 234 2.03 3.67 -4.04
C TYR A 234 0.92 2.93 -3.27
N LEU A 235 0.04 2.20 -3.97
CA LEU A 235 -1.06 1.46 -3.38
C LEU A 235 -0.59 0.49 -2.30
N GLY A 236 0.54 -0.21 -2.51
CA GLY A 236 1.03 -1.21 -1.54
C GLY A 236 1.28 -0.61 -0.15
N TYR A 237 1.71 0.65 -0.09
CA TYR A 237 1.86 1.39 1.15
C TYR A 237 0.50 1.86 1.68
N ASN A 238 -0.27 2.52 0.82
CA ASN A 238 -1.49 3.22 1.21
C ASN A 238 -2.56 2.26 1.74
N VAL A 239 -2.78 1.14 1.07
CA VAL A 239 -3.80 0.15 1.46
C VAL A 239 -3.46 -0.51 2.80
N PHE A 240 -2.17 -0.79 3.05
CA PHE A 240 -1.73 -1.31 4.34
C PHE A 240 -1.98 -0.30 5.46
N ARG A 241 -1.61 0.98 5.25
CA ARG A 241 -1.86 2.03 6.23
C ARG A 241 -3.35 2.23 6.48
N TYR A 242 -4.18 2.16 5.44
CA TYR A 242 -5.63 2.26 5.56
C TYR A 242 -6.20 1.15 6.45
N PHE A 243 -5.78 -0.10 6.25
CA PHE A 243 -6.22 -1.21 7.09
C PHE A 243 -5.64 -1.20 8.50
N GLU A 244 -4.41 -0.74 8.67
CA GLU A 244 -3.87 -0.48 10.01
C GLU A 244 -4.70 0.58 10.75
N ASN A 245 -5.29 1.55 10.05
CA ASN A 245 -6.21 2.51 10.66
C ASN A 245 -7.60 1.93 10.95
N ILE A 246 -8.04 0.89 10.23
CA ILE A 246 -9.31 0.19 10.47
C ILE A 246 -9.22 -0.77 11.66
N ALA A 247 -8.09 -1.47 11.80
CA ALA A 247 -7.86 -2.40 12.90
C ALA A 247 -6.46 -2.21 13.51
N PRO A 248 -6.22 -1.10 14.24
CA PRO A 248 -4.91 -0.79 14.82
C PRO A 248 -4.33 -1.94 15.63
N GLY A 249 -3.09 -2.32 15.33
CA GLY A 249 -2.38 -3.43 15.98
C GLY A 249 -2.91 -4.83 15.66
N ARG A 250 -3.88 -4.96 14.74
CA ARG A 250 -4.47 -6.23 14.31
C ARG A 250 -4.39 -6.47 12.80
N ASN A 251 -3.70 -5.62 12.05
CA ASN A 251 -3.30 -5.91 10.68
C ASN A 251 -1.99 -6.73 10.68
N GLY A 252 -2.11 -8.03 10.39
CA GLY A 252 -1.05 -9.01 10.57
C GLY A 252 0.11 -8.89 9.59
N GLY A 253 -0.06 -8.21 8.46
CA GLY A 253 1.00 -8.06 7.47
C GLY A 253 0.51 -7.71 6.08
N GLY A 254 1.48 -7.60 5.16
CA GLY A 254 1.26 -7.43 3.73
C GLY A 254 1.56 -8.73 2.98
N TRP A 255 0.89 -8.90 1.84
CA TRP A 255 0.93 -10.10 1.01
C TRP A 255 1.32 -9.65 -0.40
N VAL A 256 2.35 -10.27 -0.98
CA VAL A 256 2.84 -9.89 -2.31
C VAL A 256 3.14 -11.13 -3.14
N ASP A 257 2.71 -11.09 -4.40
CA ASP A 257 3.02 -12.10 -5.40
C ASP A 257 3.93 -11.53 -6.52
N PRO A 258 4.75 -12.35 -7.19
CA PRO A 258 5.56 -11.90 -8.33
C PRO A 258 4.75 -11.82 -9.62
N GLY A 259 3.45 -12.09 -9.61
CA GLY A 259 2.58 -11.92 -10.75
C GLY A 259 2.49 -10.45 -11.17
N GLY A 260 2.53 -10.22 -12.48
CA GLY A 260 2.56 -8.86 -13.03
C GLY A 260 3.92 -8.17 -12.89
N MET A 261 4.98 -8.84 -12.41
CA MET A 261 6.33 -8.32 -12.54
C MET A 261 6.74 -8.36 -14.03
N THR A 262 7.08 -7.20 -14.59
CA THR A 262 7.70 -7.09 -15.91
C THR A 262 9.23 -7.21 -15.83
N SER A 263 9.77 -6.96 -14.64
CA SER A 263 11.19 -7.03 -14.28
C SER A 263 11.35 -7.36 -12.79
N ALA A 264 12.52 -7.83 -12.40
CA ALA A 264 12.84 -8.24 -11.03
C ALA A 264 12.74 -7.09 -10.01
N ASP A 265 13.09 -5.86 -10.41
CA ASP A 265 12.95 -4.67 -9.56
C ASP A 265 11.48 -4.30 -9.31
N ARG A 266 10.53 -4.54 -10.22
CA ARG A 266 9.10 -4.33 -9.91
C ARG A 266 8.57 -5.30 -8.87
N TYR A 267 9.10 -6.52 -8.79
CA TYR A 267 8.80 -7.41 -7.66
C TYR A 267 9.45 -6.91 -6.37
N ALA A 268 10.73 -6.51 -6.45
CA ALA A 268 11.46 -5.93 -5.34
C ALA A 268 10.76 -4.70 -4.74
N GLU A 269 10.21 -3.85 -5.60
CA GLU A 269 9.53 -2.62 -5.25
C GLU A 269 8.27 -2.85 -4.41
N GLN A 270 7.44 -3.80 -4.83
CA GLN A 270 6.26 -4.20 -4.06
C GLN A 270 6.62 -4.66 -2.64
N LEU A 271 7.75 -5.37 -2.49
CA LEU A 271 8.22 -5.86 -1.21
C LEU A 271 8.64 -4.71 -0.28
N TRP A 272 9.48 -3.78 -0.75
CA TRP A 272 9.94 -2.69 0.13
C TRP A 272 8.85 -1.65 0.41
N ILE A 273 7.96 -1.36 -0.54
CA ILE A 273 6.84 -0.42 -0.33
C ILE A 273 5.91 -0.93 0.78
N THR A 274 5.65 -2.24 0.81
CA THR A 274 4.89 -2.87 1.88
C THR A 274 5.58 -2.70 3.23
N LEU A 275 6.90 -2.88 3.28
CA LEU A 275 7.70 -2.72 4.50
C LEU A 275 7.84 -1.25 4.95
N PHE A 276 7.85 -0.29 4.02
CA PHE A 276 7.83 1.14 4.34
C PHE A 276 6.56 1.55 5.08
N ALA A 277 5.45 0.82 4.84
CA ALA A 277 4.20 0.98 5.57
C ALA A 277 4.25 0.42 7.01
N LYS A 278 5.40 -0.15 7.41
CA LYS A 278 5.66 -0.84 8.68
C LYS A 278 4.80 -2.09 8.86
N ALA A 279 4.60 -2.86 7.79
CA ALA A 279 3.97 -4.18 7.88
C ALA A 279 4.79 -5.11 8.80
N PRO A 280 4.15 -5.75 9.82
CA PRO A 280 4.88 -6.60 10.76
C PRO A 280 5.27 -7.97 10.18
N GLU A 281 4.54 -8.43 9.16
CA GLU A 281 4.83 -9.62 8.38
C GLU A 281 4.75 -9.32 6.87
N GLN A 282 5.66 -9.91 6.10
CA GLN A 282 5.66 -9.91 4.64
C GLN A 282 5.44 -11.35 4.16
N THR A 283 4.25 -11.63 3.63
CA THR A 283 3.90 -12.94 3.07
C THR A 283 4.24 -12.97 1.58
N LEU A 284 5.07 -13.94 1.19
CA LEU A 284 5.46 -14.23 -0.17
C LEU A 284 4.51 -15.28 -0.78
N PHE A 285 3.74 -14.87 -1.78
CA PHE A 285 2.86 -15.77 -2.54
C PHE A 285 3.51 -16.12 -3.87
N ASP A 286 3.84 -17.37 -4.15
CA ASP A 286 3.65 -18.57 -3.33
C ASP A 286 4.88 -19.48 -3.38
N PHE A 287 4.86 -20.56 -2.58
CA PHE A 287 5.93 -21.56 -2.48
C PHE A 287 6.46 -22.06 -3.84
N ARG A 288 5.58 -22.26 -4.82
CA ARG A 288 5.97 -22.65 -6.20
C ARG A 288 6.64 -21.49 -6.91
N GLN A 289 6.07 -20.28 -6.83
CA GLN A 289 6.59 -19.11 -7.54
C GLN A 289 7.97 -18.68 -7.03
N LEU A 290 8.23 -18.84 -5.72
CA LEU A 290 9.56 -18.60 -5.14
C LEU A 290 10.66 -19.47 -5.73
N SER A 291 10.30 -20.63 -6.29
CA SER A 291 11.22 -21.56 -6.94
C SER A 291 11.41 -21.31 -8.43
N ARG A 292 10.70 -20.33 -9.02
CA ARG A 292 10.89 -19.94 -10.43
C ARG A 292 12.30 -19.38 -10.62
N PRO A 293 13.09 -19.88 -11.59
CA PRO A 293 14.38 -19.28 -11.93
C PRO A 293 14.26 -17.81 -12.32
N VAL A 294 15.26 -17.02 -11.98
CA VAL A 294 15.43 -15.67 -12.54
C VAL A 294 16.04 -15.80 -13.93
N TYR A 295 15.45 -15.13 -14.91
CA TYR A 295 15.92 -15.12 -16.29
C TYR A 295 16.58 -13.78 -16.64
N PRO A 296 17.50 -13.73 -17.61
CA PRO A 296 18.07 -12.47 -18.09
C PRO A 296 17.03 -11.44 -18.56
N SER A 297 15.86 -11.89 -19.02
CA SER A 297 14.72 -11.04 -19.37
C SER A 297 14.10 -10.31 -18.18
N ASP A 298 14.36 -10.76 -16.95
CA ASP A 298 13.89 -10.11 -15.72
C ASP A 298 14.76 -8.88 -15.35
N ARG A 299 15.89 -8.66 -16.04
CA ARG A 299 16.74 -7.48 -15.86
C ARG A 299 16.13 -6.28 -16.57
N ALA A 300 15.76 -5.24 -15.81
CA ALA A 300 15.19 -4.02 -16.39
C ALA A 300 16.21 -3.22 -17.23
N ALA A 301 15.69 -2.39 -18.15
CA ALA A 301 16.50 -1.62 -19.08
C ALA A 301 17.40 -0.56 -18.42
N TRP A 302 17.00 -0.04 -17.25
CA TRP A 302 17.74 0.98 -16.49
C TRP A 302 18.78 0.41 -15.52
N GLN A 303 18.95 -0.91 -15.44
CA GLN A 303 19.94 -1.56 -14.57
C GLN A 303 21.37 -1.30 -15.05
N GLY A 304 22.34 -1.23 -14.11
CA GLY A 304 23.75 -0.89 -14.39
C GLY A 304 24.18 0.48 -13.87
N VAL A 305 23.31 1.18 -13.12
CA VAL A 305 23.58 2.48 -12.49
C VAL A 305 23.48 2.46 -10.96
N ILE A 306 23.59 1.27 -10.35
CA ILE A 306 23.53 1.00 -8.90
C ILE A 306 22.21 1.53 -8.29
N THR A 307 21.12 0.90 -8.68
CA THR A 307 19.76 1.18 -8.20
C THR A 307 19.50 0.56 -6.81
N SER A 308 18.34 0.86 -6.20
CA SER A 308 17.97 0.28 -4.89
C SER A 308 17.84 -1.24 -4.93
N PHE A 309 17.36 -1.79 -6.05
CA PHE A 309 17.58 -3.17 -6.43
C PHE A 309 18.61 -3.24 -7.55
N ASP A 310 19.76 -3.86 -7.30
CA ASP A 310 20.77 -4.10 -8.32
C ASP A 310 20.72 -5.56 -8.76
N TYR A 311 20.25 -5.79 -9.99
CA TYR A 311 20.07 -7.13 -10.56
C TYR A 311 21.41 -7.88 -10.66
N ASP A 312 22.46 -7.20 -11.12
CA ASP A 312 23.74 -7.83 -11.40
C ASP A 312 24.45 -8.20 -10.09
N GLU A 313 24.39 -7.33 -9.08
CA GLU A 313 24.88 -7.61 -7.73
C GLU A 313 24.12 -8.80 -7.10
N MET A 314 22.78 -8.81 -7.18
CA MET A 314 21.97 -9.90 -6.65
C MET A 314 22.34 -11.24 -7.33
N MET A 315 22.50 -11.27 -8.66
CA MET A 315 22.91 -12.47 -9.39
C MET A 315 24.32 -12.93 -8.97
N MET A 316 25.26 -12.01 -8.76
CA MET A 316 26.61 -12.33 -8.28
C MET A 316 26.60 -12.93 -6.87
N GLN A 317 25.86 -12.30 -5.93
CA GLN A 317 25.77 -12.77 -4.53
C GLN A 317 25.11 -14.15 -4.42
N ALA A 318 24.04 -14.38 -5.20
CA ALA A 318 23.35 -15.66 -5.24
C ALA A 318 24.26 -16.79 -5.75
N ASN A 319 25.01 -16.53 -6.83
CA ASN A 319 25.94 -17.50 -7.40
C ASN A 319 27.14 -17.79 -6.47
N ALA A 320 27.67 -16.78 -5.77
CA ALA A 320 28.76 -16.96 -4.81
C ALA A 320 28.35 -17.82 -3.61
N SER A 321 27.08 -17.77 -3.22
CA SER A 321 26.54 -18.53 -2.08
C SER A 321 26.30 -20.02 -2.39
N SER A 322 26.40 -20.44 -3.67
CA SER A 322 26.17 -21.83 -4.09
C SER A 322 27.08 -22.25 -5.27
N PRO A 323 28.39 -22.49 -5.03
CA PRO A 323 29.35 -22.80 -6.10
C PRO A 323 29.08 -24.13 -6.83
N VAL A 324 28.23 -24.99 -6.26
CA VAL A 324 27.97 -26.36 -6.75
C VAL A 324 26.90 -26.39 -7.85
N GLN A 325 26.11 -25.33 -8.04
CA GLN A 325 25.15 -25.22 -9.15
C GLN A 325 25.08 -23.78 -9.71
N PRO A 326 25.86 -23.47 -10.76
CA PRO A 326 25.65 -22.29 -11.59
C PRO A 326 24.19 -22.28 -12.09
N ASN A 327 23.48 -21.15 -11.96
CA ASN A 327 22.06 -20.95 -12.35
C ASN A 327 20.98 -21.41 -11.34
N SER A 328 21.26 -21.37 -10.03
CA SER A 328 20.28 -21.70 -8.97
C SER A 328 19.51 -20.50 -8.40
N THR A 329 19.70 -19.29 -8.95
CA THR A 329 18.99 -18.07 -8.52
C THR A 329 17.50 -18.14 -8.90
N THR A 330 16.63 -18.04 -7.91
CA THR A 330 15.18 -18.02 -8.10
C THR A 330 14.57 -16.71 -7.60
N ILE A 331 13.26 -16.54 -7.77
CA ILE A 331 12.50 -15.40 -7.21
C ILE A 331 12.78 -15.19 -5.71
N ALA A 332 13.05 -16.26 -4.95
CA ALA A 332 13.46 -16.18 -3.56
C ALA A 332 14.70 -15.31 -3.34
N SER A 333 15.67 -15.29 -4.27
CA SER A 333 16.85 -14.41 -4.17
C SER A 333 16.50 -12.93 -4.25
N ILE A 334 15.50 -12.56 -5.06
CA ILE A 334 15.03 -11.17 -5.13
C ILE A 334 14.50 -10.74 -3.76
N ALA A 335 13.62 -11.55 -3.17
CA ALA A 335 13.08 -11.28 -1.85
C ALA A 335 14.17 -11.22 -0.77
N GLY A 336 15.11 -12.18 -0.75
CA GLY A 336 16.20 -12.21 0.22
C GLY A 336 17.14 -11.01 0.13
N TYR A 337 17.49 -10.59 -1.09
CA TYR A 337 18.31 -9.40 -1.33
C TYR A 337 17.61 -8.14 -0.81
N VAL A 338 16.35 -7.95 -1.18
CA VAL A 338 15.54 -6.79 -0.75
C VAL A 338 15.37 -6.77 0.75
N PHE A 339 14.97 -7.89 1.35
CA PHE A 339 14.74 -7.96 2.78
C PHE A 339 15.99 -7.67 3.60
N THR A 340 17.15 -8.16 3.17
CA THR A 340 18.42 -7.85 3.85
C THR A 340 18.72 -6.35 3.79
N LYS A 341 18.55 -5.73 2.62
CA LYS A 341 18.79 -4.30 2.42
C LYS A 341 17.82 -3.45 3.24
N VAL A 342 16.53 -3.74 3.15
CA VAL A 342 15.47 -2.95 3.79
C VAL A 342 15.45 -3.15 5.30
N ASP A 343 15.66 -4.37 5.82
CA ASP A 343 15.74 -4.63 7.27
C ASP A 343 16.81 -3.75 7.95
N SER A 344 17.94 -3.51 7.28
CA SER A 344 18.99 -2.64 7.82
C SER A 344 18.56 -1.16 7.97
N LEU A 345 17.54 -0.73 7.23
CA LEU A 345 17.06 0.64 7.18
C LEU A 345 15.78 0.87 7.99
N LEU A 346 14.93 -0.15 8.13
CA LEU A 346 13.63 -0.04 8.83
C LEU A 346 13.77 0.33 10.30
N SER A 347 14.90 0.02 10.94
CA SER A 347 15.20 0.33 12.34
C SER A 347 15.33 1.83 12.60
N TYR A 348 15.65 2.62 11.57
CA TYR A 348 15.72 4.08 11.69
C TYR A 348 14.35 4.76 11.59
N LEU A 349 13.34 4.07 11.05
CA LEU A 349 12.04 4.65 10.71
C LEU A 349 11.06 4.58 11.89
N GLY A 350 10.36 5.68 12.13
CA GLY A 350 9.32 5.81 13.14
C GLY A 350 7.97 5.26 12.71
N LYS A 351 6.88 5.82 13.25
CA LYS A 351 5.52 5.53 12.81
C LYS A 351 5.20 6.38 11.56
N PRO A 352 4.59 5.79 10.52
CA PRO A 352 4.24 6.55 9.33
C PRO A 352 3.19 7.63 9.64
N ILE A 353 3.38 8.81 9.04
CA ILE A 353 2.46 9.95 9.11
C ILE A 353 2.21 10.50 7.70
N GLY A 354 1.07 11.20 7.53
CA GLY A 354 0.68 11.75 6.23
C GLY A 354 -0.48 12.73 6.34
N ILE A 355 -0.92 13.21 5.19
CA ILE A 355 -2.12 14.04 5.02
C ILE A 355 -3.34 13.14 5.23
N LYS A 356 -4.19 13.49 6.18
CA LYS A 356 -5.39 12.70 6.44
C LYS A 356 -6.37 12.83 5.29
N SER A 357 -6.78 11.70 4.73
CA SER A 357 -7.86 11.61 3.74
C SER A 357 -9.02 10.87 4.37
N TYR A 358 -10.17 11.54 4.51
CA TYR A 358 -11.36 10.90 5.07
C TYR A 358 -12.10 10.08 4.00
N ARG A 359 -12.30 8.79 4.29
CA ARG A 359 -13.02 7.83 3.47
C ARG A 359 -14.02 7.06 4.34
N PRO A 360 -15.31 7.46 4.40
CA PRO A 360 -16.34 6.70 5.10
C PRO A 360 -16.32 5.22 4.72
N TYR A 361 -16.77 4.34 5.61
CA TYR A 361 -16.90 2.92 5.23
C TYR A 361 -17.78 2.76 4.00
N HIS A 362 -17.38 1.83 3.12
CA HIS A 362 -18.14 1.41 1.93
C HIS A 362 -18.42 2.55 0.92
N SER A 363 -17.64 3.63 0.93
CA SER A 363 -17.76 4.74 -0.01
C SER A 363 -17.12 4.44 -1.38
N THR A 364 -17.61 5.15 -2.41
CA THR A 364 -17.06 5.16 -3.77
C THR A 364 -17.02 6.57 -4.34
N GLY A 365 -16.26 6.75 -5.43
CA GLY A 365 -16.11 8.02 -6.14
C GLY A 365 -14.67 8.48 -6.07
N GLU A 366 -14.11 8.90 -7.21
CA GLU A 366 -12.67 9.15 -7.34
C GLU A 366 -11.81 7.95 -6.88
N ASP A 367 -12.24 6.74 -7.25
CA ASP A 367 -11.57 5.50 -6.87
C ASP A 367 -10.08 5.51 -7.27
N PHE A 368 -9.23 5.14 -6.32
CA PHE A 368 -7.78 5.06 -6.33
C PHE A 368 -7.04 6.40 -6.37
N LEU A 369 -7.75 7.55 -6.30
CA LEU A 369 -7.15 8.88 -6.43
C LEU A 369 -6.02 9.12 -5.43
N GLN A 370 -6.15 8.68 -4.18
CA GLN A 370 -5.11 8.83 -3.16
C GLN A 370 -3.80 8.15 -3.56
N ASN A 371 -3.84 7.06 -4.35
CA ASN A 371 -2.61 6.44 -4.85
C ASN A 371 -1.93 7.30 -5.91
N TYR A 372 -2.70 7.95 -6.80
CA TYR A 372 -2.14 8.91 -7.74
C TYR A 372 -1.54 10.13 -7.03
N LEU A 373 -2.19 10.61 -5.96
CA LEU A 373 -1.66 11.69 -5.10
C LEU A 373 -0.36 11.27 -4.40
N GLY A 374 -0.30 10.02 -3.91
CA GLY A 374 0.92 9.41 -3.38
C GLY A 374 2.06 9.39 -4.37
N MET A 375 1.78 8.95 -5.60
CA MET A 375 2.74 8.89 -6.72
C MET A 375 3.28 10.27 -7.13
N ILE A 376 2.55 11.35 -6.85
CA ILE A 376 3.05 12.72 -7.02
C ILE A 376 3.60 13.30 -5.71
N GLY A 377 4.02 12.50 -4.73
CA GLY A 377 4.78 12.97 -3.57
C GLY A 377 3.96 13.59 -2.44
N LEU A 378 2.65 13.31 -2.39
CA LEU A 378 1.80 13.66 -1.26
C LEU A 378 1.63 12.41 -0.36
N PRO A 379 2.22 12.36 0.85
CA PRO A 379 2.09 11.19 1.72
C PRO A 379 0.64 11.09 2.22
N MET A 380 -0.10 10.07 1.80
CA MET A 380 -1.50 9.85 2.17
C MET A 380 -1.62 9.01 3.45
N ASP A 381 -2.63 9.36 4.24
CA ASP A 381 -3.06 8.62 5.43
C ASP A 381 -4.59 8.52 5.43
N MET A 382 -5.11 7.46 4.82
CA MET A 382 -6.55 7.25 4.66
C MET A 382 -7.20 6.77 5.96
N ARG A 383 -8.37 7.33 6.31
CA ARG A 383 -9.10 7.07 7.57
C ARG A 383 -10.59 6.89 7.33
N SER A 384 -11.21 5.90 7.97
CA SER A 384 -12.69 5.76 7.96
C SER A 384 -13.43 6.51 9.06
N GLU A 385 -12.69 7.02 10.04
CA GLU A 385 -13.18 7.99 11.01
C GLU A 385 -12.76 9.39 10.58
N PHE A 386 -13.63 10.38 10.80
CA PHE A 386 -13.36 11.76 10.39
C PHE A 386 -12.23 12.34 11.26
N PRO A 387 -11.12 12.83 10.68
CA PRO A 387 -9.94 13.28 11.41
C PRO A 387 -10.15 14.67 12.03
N ILE A 388 -11.00 14.74 13.06
CA ILE A 388 -11.45 16.03 13.62
C ILE A 388 -10.31 16.87 14.20
N ASP A 389 -9.22 16.24 14.64
CA ASP A 389 -8.10 16.88 15.33
C ASP A 389 -7.00 17.38 14.40
N ASP A 390 -6.92 16.91 13.16
CA ASP A 390 -5.91 17.33 12.20
C ASP A 390 -6.10 18.78 11.74
N SER A 391 -4.99 19.47 11.45
CA SER A 391 -5.04 20.86 10.96
C SER A 391 -5.33 20.96 9.47
N ILE A 392 -5.05 19.90 8.71
CA ILE A 392 -5.30 19.80 7.27
C ILE A 392 -5.97 18.46 6.98
N THR A 393 -7.13 18.50 6.32
CA THR A 393 -7.84 17.30 5.88
C THR A 393 -8.13 17.35 4.38
N LEU A 394 -7.86 16.26 3.68
CA LEU A 394 -8.30 16.02 2.30
C LEU A 394 -9.64 15.28 2.29
N LEU A 395 -10.58 15.79 1.49
CA LEU A 395 -11.88 15.20 1.25
C LEU A 395 -12.05 14.98 -0.26
N THR A 396 -12.05 13.72 -0.68
CA THR A 396 -12.34 13.28 -2.05
C THR A 396 -13.84 13.05 -2.24
N GLU A 397 -14.27 12.72 -3.45
CA GLU A 397 -15.69 12.46 -3.76
C GLU A 397 -16.32 11.41 -2.83
N GLU A 398 -15.52 10.46 -2.34
CA GLU A 398 -15.92 9.44 -1.36
C GLU A 398 -16.60 10.01 -0.11
N ALA A 399 -16.20 11.21 0.34
CA ALA A 399 -16.76 11.83 1.53
C ALA A 399 -18.25 12.20 1.38
N LYS A 400 -18.82 12.18 0.16
CA LYS A 400 -20.26 12.41 -0.09
C LYS A 400 -21.18 11.40 0.60
N PHE A 401 -20.64 10.24 1.00
CA PHE A 401 -21.36 9.20 1.72
C PHE A 401 -21.63 9.55 3.19
N ASP A 402 -20.97 10.59 3.71
CA ASP A 402 -21.31 11.17 5.01
C ASP A 402 -22.33 12.30 4.84
N PRO A 403 -23.59 12.12 5.28
CA PRO A 403 -24.62 13.16 5.12
C PRO A 403 -24.32 14.44 5.90
N ALA A 404 -23.42 14.39 6.89
CA ALA A 404 -23.00 15.55 7.68
C ALA A 404 -21.70 16.20 7.16
N ILE A 405 -21.21 15.82 5.97
CA ILE A 405 -19.89 16.25 5.50
C ILE A 405 -19.75 17.77 5.38
N VAL A 406 -20.76 18.48 4.88
CA VAL A 406 -20.73 19.95 4.75
C VAL A 406 -20.63 20.62 6.12
N ASP A 407 -21.37 20.11 7.11
CA ASP A 407 -21.29 20.62 8.49
C ASP A 407 -19.92 20.35 9.12
N LYS A 408 -19.30 19.21 8.82
CA LYS A 408 -17.94 18.89 9.27
C LYS A 408 -16.92 19.83 8.63
N ILE A 409 -17.04 20.12 7.33
CA ILE A 409 -16.21 21.12 6.63
C ILE A 409 -16.34 22.48 7.33
N ARG A 410 -17.58 22.97 7.53
CA ARG A 410 -17.84 24.26 8.20
C ARG A 410 -17.18 24.34 9.58
N LYS A 411 -17.32 23.29 10.40
CA LYS A 411 -16.74 23.22 11.75
C LYS A 411 -15.21 23.26 11.73
N GLN A 412 -14.58 22.53 10.81
CA GLN A 412 -13.12 22.54 10.65
C GLN A 412 -12.62 23.95 10.30
N LEU A 413 -13.25 24.60 9.32
CA LEU A 413 -12.87 25.95 8.89
C LEU A 413 -13.06 26.98 10.03
N MET A 414 -14.17 26.94 10.76
CA MET A 414 -14.40 27.81 11.92
C MET A 414 -13.38 27.58 13.06
N ALA A 415 -12.80 26.39 13.15
CA ALA A 415 -11.74 26.03 14.10
C ALA A 415 -10.33 26.46 13.63
N ALA A 416 -10.24 27.34 12.62
CA ALA A 416 -8.98 27.82 12.03
C ALA A 416 -8.14 26.74 11.33
N LYS A 417 -8.81 25.71 10.81
CA LYS A 417 -8.17 24.59 10.11
C LYS A 417 -8.34 24.70 8.60
N THR A 418 -7.60 23.88 7.87
CA THR A 418 -7.64 23.81 6.41
C THR A 418 -8.37 22.56 5.95
N VAL A 419 -9.28 22.74 4.99
CA VAL A 419 -9.96 21.63 4.32
C VAL A 419 -9.66 21.72 2.83
N ILE A 420 -9.22 20.61 2.23
CA ILE A 420 -9.04 20.49 0.78
C ILE A 420 -10.15 19.57 0.25
N VAL A 421 -10.90 20.06 -0.72
CA VAL A 421 -12.02 19.37 -1.37
C VAL A 421 -11.64 19.15 -2.84
N THR A 422 -11.84 17.94 -3.36
CA THR A 422 -11.62 17.68 -4.79
C THR A 422 -12.77 18.23 -5.64
N SER A 423 -12.52 18.44 -6.94
CA SER A 423 -13.59 18.78 -7.89
C SER A 423 -14.72 17.75 -7.93
N GLY A 424 -14.43 16.46 -7.76
CA GLY A 424 -15.44 15.40 -7.69
C GLY A 424 -16.34 15.53 -6.46
N LEU A 425 -15.77 15.82 -5.28
CA LEU A 425 -16.56 16.11 -4.09
C LEU A 425 -17.37 17.39 -4.23
N LEU A 426 -16.76 18.47 -4.72
CA LEU A 426 -17.46 19.74 -4.97
C LEU A 426 -18.71 19.51 -5.82
N ARG A 427 -18.59 18.79 -6.94
CA ARG A 427 -19.73 18.37 -7.78
C ARG A 427 -20.81 17.64 -6.97
N ALA A 428 -20.43 16.74 -6.08
CA ALA A 428 -21.36 15.90 -5.32
C ALA A 428 -22.09 16.64 -4.18
N ILE A 429 -21.57 17.79 -3.72
CA ILE A 429 -22.11 18.54 -2.58
C ILE A 429 -22.46 20.00 -2.87
N GLN A 430 -22.26 20.49 -4.11
CA GLN A 430 -22.57 21.88 -4.50
C GLN A 430 -24.02 22.29 -4.21
N ASP A 431 -24.97 21.37 -4.35
CA ASP A 431 -26.39 21.60 -4.05
C ASP A 431 -26.78 21.21 -2.60
N LYS A 432 -25.79 20.98 -1.73
CA LYS A 432 -25.97 20.56 -0.33
C LYS A 432 -25.44 21.57 0.69
N GLY A 433 -25.28 22.84 0.29
CA GLY A 433 -24.92 23.94 1.19
C GLY A 433 -23.43 24.26 1.28
N ILE A 434 -22.56 23.65 0.45
CA ILE A 434 -21.14 24.07 0.37
C ILE A 434 -21.01 25.50 -0.18
N ASN A 435 -21.98 25.98 -0.97
CA ASN A 435 -21.99 27.34 -1.51
C ASN A 435 -22.13 28.40 -0.41
N ASP A 436 -22.68 28.04 0.76
CA ASP A 436 -22.71 28.94 1.93
C ASP A 436 -21.31 29.14 2.55
N ILE A 437 -20.32 28.37 2.11
CA ILE A 437 -18.92 28.47 2.55
C ILE A 437 -18.08 29.25 1.54
N ALA A 438 -18.25 28.99 0.25
CA ALA A 438 -17.56 29.71 -0.82
C ALA A 438 -18.38 29.63 -2.12
N GLU A 439 -18.43 30.73 -2.89
CA GLU A 439 -19.18 30.81 -4.15
C GLU A 439 -18.40 30.13 -5.29
N LEU A 440 -18.23 28.81 -5.16
CA LEU A 440 -17.48 27.93 -6.06
C LEU A 440 -18.40 26.86 -6.62
N ARG A 441 -18.41 26.69 -7.95
CA ARG A 441 -19.32 25.76 -8.62
C ARG A 441 -18.60 24.89 -9.62
N TYR A 442 -18.86 23.60 -9.56
CA TYR A 442 -18.45 22.67 -10.62
C TYR A 442 -19.37 22.82 -11.83
N THR A 443 -18.81 22.81 -13.05
CA THR A 443 -19.59 22.78 -14.29
C THR A 443 -19.27 21.56 -15.13
N ASP A 444 -20.21 21.16 -16.00
CA ASP A 444 -20.01 20.08 -16.95
C ASP A 444 -19.11 20.47 -18.13
N ARG A 445 -18.67 21.73 -18.21
CA ARG A 445 -17.71 22.19 -19.22
C ARG A 445 -16.32 21.71 -18.85
N LYS A 446 -15.55 21.34 -19.87
CA LYS A 446 -14.15 20.92 -19.74
C LYS A 446 -13.23 21.89 -20.46
N ALA A 447 -11.98 21.93 -20.02
CA ALA A 447 -10.92 22.65 -20.68
C ALA A 447 -9.74 21.70 -20.90
N LEU A 448 -9.25 21.64 -22.14
CA LEU A 448 -7.98 20.99 -22.44
C LEU A 448 -6.89 22.04 -22.27
N VAL A 449 -6.07 21.92 -21.23
CA VAL A 449 -5.05 22.92 -20.86
C VAL A 449 -3.67 22.33 -21.06
N GLN A 450 -2.70 23.17 -21.37
CA GLN A 450 -1.29 22.75 -21.53
C GLN A 450 -0.31 23.78 -20.94
N ASP A 451 -0.76 25.02 -20.80
CA ASP A 451 -0.04 26.06 -20.09
C ASP A 451 -0.67 26.27 -18.71
N PHE A 452 0.14 26.72 -17.75
CA PHE A 452 -0.27 26.91 -16.37
C PHE A 452 0.28 28.21 -15.82
N THR A 453 -0.45 28.81 -14.88
CA THR A 453 0.04 29.89 -14.02
C THR A 453 0.06 29.41 -12.58
N VAL A 454 1.02 29.92 -11.81
CA VAL A 454 1.20 29.58 -10.39
C VAL A 454 1.48 30.87 -9.63
N SER A 455 0.75 31.10 -8.54
CA SER A 455 0.96 32.26 -7.68
C SER A 455 2.41 32.33 -7.19
N GLY A 456 3.01 33.51 -7.33
CA GLY A 456 4.44 33.77 -7.06
C GLY A 456 5.37 33.54 -8.26
N ILE A 457 4.88 32.97 -9.37
CA ILE A 457 5.65 32.74 -10.60
C ILE A 457 5.08 33.60 -11.73
N PHE A 458 5.83 34.64 -12.14
CA PHE A 458 5.41 35.61 -13.16
C PHE A 458 5.71 35.16 -14.59
N ARG A 459 5.39 33.90 -14.93
CA ARG A 459 5.46 33.35 -16.29
C ARG A 459 4.51 32.18 -16.45
N ALA A 460 4.10 31.89 -17.69
CA ALA A 460 3.44 30.64 -18.02
C ALA A 460 4.42 29.46 -17.88
N ILE A 461 3.90 28.33 -17.39
CA ILE A 461 4.60 27.06 -17.25
C ILE A 461 3.95 26.08 -18.22
N HIS A 462 4.73 25.48 -19.10
CA HIS A 462 4.23 24.56 -20.13
C HIS A 462 4.35 23.10 -19.68
N SER A 463 3.37 22.27 -20.03
CA SER A 463 3.42 20.81 -19.91
C SER A 463 3.65 20.16 -21.28
N ASP A 464 4.43 19.08 -21.31
CA ASP A 464 4.66 18.30 -22.52
C ASP A 464 3.38 17.65 -23.08
N LYS A 465 2.39 17.41 -22.21
CA LYS A 465 1.08 16.83 -22.58
C LYS A 465 -0.05 17.73 -22.11
N SER A 466 -1.06 17.89 -22.95
CA SER A 466 -2.29 18.55 -22.56
C SER A 466 -3.06 17.71 -21.51
N ILE A 467 -3.75 18.38 -20.60
CA ILE A 467 -4.51 17.80 -19.48
C ILE A 467 -5.96 18.26 -19.61
N LEU A 468 -6.92 17.33 -19.57
CA LEU A 468 -8.34 17.66 -19.59
C LEU A 468 -8.84 17.84 -18.16
N ILE A 469 -9.35 19.04 -17.85
CA ILE A 469 -9.85 19.40 -16.51
C ILE A 469 -11.31 19.86 -16.56
N PRO A 470 -12.09 19.69 -15.47
CA PRO A 470 -13.36 20.37 -15.32
C PRO A 470 -13.16 21.88 -15.13
N GLN A 471 -14.11 22.67 -15.63
CA GLN A 471 -14.14 24.11 -15.37
C GLN A 471 -14.87 24.37 -14.05
N ILE A 472 -14.13 24.86 -13.07
CA ILE A 472 -14.69 25.37 -11.81
C ILE A 472 -14.98 26.87 -11.99
N GLN A 473 -16.22 27.26 -11.73
CA GLN A 473 -16.67 28.65 -11.73
C GLN A 473 -16.53 29.24 -10.33
N TYR A 474 -16.22 30.53 -10.27
CA TYR A 474 -16.13 31.29 -9.04
C TYR A 474 -16.50 32.75 -9.29
N LEU A 475 -16.81 33.49 -8.23
CA LEU A 475 -17.03 34.93 -8.29
C LEU A 475 -15.74 35.68 -7.94
N THR A 476 -15.32 36.60 -8.80
CA THR A 476 -14.10 37.40 -8.60
C THR A 476 -14.17 38.16 -7.27
N ASN A 477 -13.05 38.17 -6.53
CA ASN A 477 -12.88 38.78 -5.20
C ASN A 477 -13.56 38.07 -4.01
N ASP A 478 -14.33 37.00 -4.24
CA ASP A 478 -14.78 36.09 -3.16
C ASP A 478 -13.68 35.07 -2.80
N SER A 479 -13.01 34.56 -3.83
CA SER A 479 -11.99 33.51 -3.74
C SER A 479 -10.91 33.69 -4.82
N TRP A 480 -9.77 33.01 -4.66
CA TRP A 480 -8.55 33.30 -5.43
C TRP A 480 -7.92 32.05 -6.04
N GLU A 481 -7.54 32.17 -7.31
CA GLU A 481 -6.75 31.13 -7.99
C GLU A 481 -5.32 31.13 -7.46
N ILE A 482 -4.88 29.98 -6.91
CA ILE A 482 -3.48 29.77 -6.50
C ILE A 482 -2.67 29.23 -7.67
N ALA A 483 -3.29 28.41 -8.49
CA ALA A 483 -2.74 27.96 -9.77
C ALA A 483 -3.86 27.64 -10.75
N SER A 484 -3.60 27.84 -12.04
CA SER A 484 -4.62 27.77 -13.08
C SER A 484 -4.08 27.10 -14.32
N GLY A 485 -4.92 26.31 -14.98
CA GLY A 485 -4.69 25.82 -16.33
C GLY A 485 -5.18 26.86 -17.34
N ILE A 486 -4.37 27.14 -18.34
CA ILE A 486 -4.58 28.19 -19.34
C ILE A 486 -4.79 27.54 -20.71
N ASN A 487 -5.78 28.05 -21.44
CA ASN A 487 -5.93 27.80 -22.88
C ASN A 487 -6.41 29.08 -23.57
N GLY A 488 -5.54 29.63 -24.43
CA GLY A 488 -5.79 30.90 -25.10
C GLY A 488 -5.93 32.04 -24.09
N PRO A 489 -6.95 32.92 -24.22
CA PRO A 489 -7.14 34.06 -23.30
C PRO A 489 -7.85 33.68 -21.99
N ASN A 490 -8.19 32.41 -21.78
CA ASN A 490 -8.96 31.94 -20.62
C ASN A 490 -8.12 31.07 -19.70
N GLY A 491 -8.47 31.07 -18.41
CA GLY A 491 -7.90 30.20 -17.39
C GLY A 491 -8.98 29.57 -16.52
N TRP A 492 -8.66 28.44 -15.90
CA TRP A 492 -9.51 27.77 -14.92
C TRP A 492 -8.65 27.23 -13.77
N PRO A 493 -9.14 27.26 -12.53
CA PRO A 493 -8.32 26.90 -11.38
C PRO A 493 -7.98 25.42 -11.35
N ILE A 494 -6.70 25.13 -11.10
CA ILE A 494 -6.20 23.82 -10.68
C ILE A 494 -6.21 23.71 -9.16
N LEU A 495 -5.79 24.78 -8.49
CA LEU A 495 -5.82 24.92 -7.04
C LEU A 495 -6.42 26.28 -6.71
N HIS A 496 -7.56 26.28 -6.03
CA HIS A 496 -8.32 27.48 -5.69
C HIS A 496 -8.46 27.63 -4.19
N GLU A 497 -8.38 28.85 -3.67
CA GLU A 497 -8.48 29.15 -2.23
C GLU A 497 -9.70 30.03 -1.94
N ALA A 498 -10.42 29.72 -0.87
CA ALA A 498 -11.43 30.59 -0.28
C ALA A 498 -11.22 30.71 1.24
N ASP A 499 -11.41 31.91 1.77
CA ASP A 499 -11.44 32.18 3.20
C ASP A 499 -12.84 31.89 3.77
N TYR A 500 -12.90 31.19 4.90
CA TYR A 500 -14.16 31.05 5.65
C TYR A 500 -13.90 31.08 7.15
N SER A 501 -14.44 32.09 7.83
CA SER A 501 -14.15 32.37 9.23
C SER A 501 -12.63 32.51 9.46
N LYS A 502 -12.00 31.60 10.20
CA LYS A 502 -10.55 31.60 10.51
C LYS A 502 -9.78 30.58 9.69
N GLY A 503 -10.46 29.78 8.88
CA GLY A 503 -9.92 28.65 8.15
C GLY A 503 -9.77 28.92 6.66
N ARG A 504 -9.17 27.95 5.97
CA ARG A 504 -8.94 27.99 4.52
C ARG A 504 -9.59 26.79 3.86
N LEU A 505 -10.46 27.03 2.90
CA LEU A 505 -10.97 26.00 2.00
C LEU A 505 -10.13 26.02 0.71
N TYR A 506 -9.65 24.86 0.29
CA TYR A 506 -9.05 24.69 -1.03
C TYR A 506 -9.89 23.77 -1.90
N ILE A 507 -10.03 24.13 -3.18
CA ILE A 507 -10.51 23.21 -4.21
C ILE A 507 -9.30 22.71 -5.01
N LEU A 508 -9.09 21.40 -5.00
CA LEU A 508 -8.12 20.74 -5.89
C LEU A 508 -8.88 20.15 -7.08
N THR A 509 -8.66 20.74 -8.25
CA THR A 509 -9.24 20.24 -9.50
C THR A 509 -8.51 18.97 -9.93
N ILE A 510 -9.26 17.88 -10.00
CA ILE A 510 -8.77 16.58 -10.45
C ILE A 510 -9.00 16.46 -11.96
N PRO A 511 -7.96 16.10 -12.75
CA PRO A 511 -8.13 15.85 -14.18
C PRO A 511 -9.15 14.74 -14.47
N GLU A 512 -9.77 14.78 -15.64
CA GLU A 512 -10.74 13.75 -16.07
C GLU A 512 -10.09 12.35 -16.20
N ASN A 513 -8.78 12.30 -16.36
CA ASN A 513 -7.96 11.09 -16.24
C ASN A 513 -6.93 11.28 -15.12
N PHE A 514 -7.01 10.51 -14.04
CA PHE A 514 -6.11 10.68 -12.88
C PHE A 514 -4.64 10.51 -13.22
N ALA A 515 -4.30 9.72 -14.24
CA ALA A 515 -2.93 9.58 -14.70
C ALA A 515 -2.34 10.90 -15.24
N ASP A 516 -3.17 11.87 -15.63
CA ASP A 516 -2.70 13.20 -16.05
C ASP A 516 -2.15 14.03 -14.89
N LEU A 517 -2.37 13.63 -13.62
CA LEU A 517 -1.62 14.16 -12.49
C LEU A 517 -0.10 13.97 -12.68
N TYR A 518 0.32 12.95 -13.43
CA TYR A 518 1.73 12.69 -13.73
C TYR A 518 2.28 13.63 -14.82
N ASN A 519 1.40 14.31 -15.56
CA ASN A 519 1.79 15.28 -16.58
C ASN A 519 1.88 16.71 -16.03
N ILE A 520 1.51 16.94 -14.76
CA ILE A 520 1.58 18.26 -14.16
C ILE A 520 3.07 18.69 -14.02
N PRO A 521 3.45 19.90 -14.50
CA PRO A 521 4.81 20.41 -14.36
C PRO A 521 5.25 20.55 -12.90
N SER A 522 6.57 20.41 -12.66
CA SER A 522 7.15 20.41 -11.30
C SER A 522 6.78 21.66 -10.51
N GLU A 523 6.80 22.85 -11.12
CA GLU A 523 6.47 24.11 -10.44
C GLU A 523 5.04 24.12 -9.89
N LEU A 524 4.07 23.58 -10.64
CA LEU A 524 2.68 23.45 -10.20
C LEU A 524 2.53 22.35 -9.14
N LEU A 525 3.16 21.18 -9.34
CA LEU A 525 3.17 20.11 -8.33
C LEU A 525 3.74 20.60 -7.00
N ASN A 526 4.82 21.38 -7.03
CA ASN A 526 5.47 21.93 -5.84
C ASN A 526 4.52 22.88 -5.09
N LYS A 527 3.71 23.67 -5.79
CA LYS A 527 2.69 24.52 -5.15
C LYS A 527 1.59 23.68 -4.49
N ILE A 528 1.12 22.63 -5.15
CA ILE A 528 0.13 21.70 -4.58
C ILE A 528 0.70 21.04 -3.31
N ARG A 529 1.92 20.50 -3.37
CA ARG A 529 2.64 19.89 -2.23
C ARG A 529 2.88 20.89 -1.10
N GLN A 530 3.22 22.13 -1.43
CA GLN A 530 3.42 23.21 -0.47
C GLN A 530 2.16 23.46 0.38
N VAL A 531 0.99 23.53 -0.27
CA VAL A 531 -0.30 23.79 0.38
C VAL A 531 -0.76 22.57 1.18
N MET A 532 -0.87 21.41 0.51
CA MET A 532 -1.45 20.21 1.12
C MET A 532 -0.55 19.62 2.21
N GLY A 533 0.77 19.69 2.05
CA GLY A 533 1.74 19.16 2.99
C GLY A 533 2.20 20.13 4.07
N LYS A 534 1.56 21.30 4.22
CA LYS A 534 2.07 22.41 5.07
C LYS A 534 2.33 22.00 6.53
N GLN A 535 1.56 21.05 7.07
CA GLN A 535 1.71 20.56 8.44
C GLN A 535 2.83 19.52 8.62
N LEU A 536 3.37 18.97 7.52
CA LEU A 536 4.37 17.92 7.56
C LEU A 536 5.76 18.49 7.87
N PRO A 537 6.64 17.71 8.53
CA PRO A 537 8.01 18.13 8.80
C PRO A 537 8.87 18.23 7.54
N VAL A 538 8.42 17.67 6.42
CA VAL A 538 9.12 17.66 5.14
C VAL A 538 8.14 17.60 3.97
N GLN A 539 8.51 18.27 2.89
CA GLN A 539 7.80 18.30 1.61
C GLN A 539 8.77 17.97 0.48
N LEU A 540 8.25 17.43 -0.61
CA LEU A 540 9.01 17.14 -1.82
C LEU A 540 8.85 18.27 -2.84
N GLU A 541 9.94 18.64 -3.51
CA GLU A 541 9.91 19.39 -4.76
C GLU A 541 10.57 18.57 -5.87
N GLY A 542 9.99 18.60 -7.07
CA GLY A 542 10.50 17.83 -8.21
C GLY A 542 9.40 17.31 -9.14
N PRO A 543 9.72 16.41 -10.06
CA PRO A 543 8.75 15.86 -11.01
C PRO A 543 7.69 14.98 -10.33
N SER A 544 6.70 14.56 -11.13
CA SER A 544 5.76 13.50 -10.78
C SER A 544 6.45 12.13 -10.73
N GLN A 545 5.71 11.11 -10.30
CA GLN A 545 6.21 9.72 -10.14
C GLN A 545 7.43 9.65 -9.22
N VAL A 546 7.43 10.51 -8.20
CA VAL A 546 8.34 10.46 -7.06
C VAL A 546 7.48 10.57 -5.81
N SER A 547 7.49 9.54 -4.99
CA SER A 547 6.76 9.47 -3.72
C SER A 547 7.61 9.94 -2.56
N LEU A 548 6.93 10.50 -1.55
CA LEU A 548 7.50 10.84 -0.26
C LEU A 548 6.75 10.03 0.80
N PHE A 549 7.47 9.31 1.65
CA PHE A 549 6.94 8.65 2.85
C PHE A 549 7.54 9.33 4.08
N VAL A 550 6.71 9.67 5.06
CA VAL A 550 7.12 10.51 6.21
C VAL A 550 6.84 9.77 7.51
N TYR A 551 7.72 9.92 8.49
CA TYR A 551 7.62 9.27 9.79
C TYR A 551 7.68 10.30 10.93
N ASP A 552 7.12 9.95 12.08
CA ASP A 552 7.01 10.80 13.28
C ASP A 552 8.33 11.07 14.02
N ASN A 553 9.43 10.46 13.59
CA ASN A 553 10.75 10.56 14.22
C ASN A 553 11.77 11.34 13.37
N ASN A 554 11.29 12.31 12.59
CA ASN A 554 12.09 13.14 11.68
C ASN A 554 12.86 12.33 10.62
N THR A 555 12.31 11.19 10.20
CA THR A 555 12.82 10.45 9.04
C THR A 555 11.81 10.48 7.90
N CYS A 556 12.31 10.31 6.68
CA CYS A 556 11.49 10.18 5.48
C CYS A 556 12.18 9.29 4.44
N ILE A 557 11.40 8.79 3.50
CA ILE A 557 11.87 8.07 2.33
C ILE A 557 11.42 8.83 1.09
N VAL A 558 12.34 8.99 0.14
CA VAL A 558 12.02 9.45 -1.22
C VAL A 558 12.20 8.28 -2.16
N GLU A 559 11.20 8.00 -2.99
CA GLU A 559 11.22 6.89 -3.95
C GLU A 559 10.83 7.39 -5.34
N SER A 560 11.69 7.13 -6.33
CA SER A 560 11.42 7.44 -7.74
C SER A 560 10.93 6.19 -8.47
N PHE A 561 9.84 6.34 -9.22
CA PHE A 561 9.28 5.33 -10.13
C PHE A 561 9.60 5.65 -11.60
N GLN A 562 10.54 6.57 -11.82
CA GLN A 562 10.96 7.00 -13.15
C GLN A 562 12.02 6.04 -13.69
N ASP A 563 12.02 5.84 -15.01
CA ASP A 563 13.03 5.01 -15.70
C ASP A 563 14.40 5.71 -15.83
N LYS A 564 14.49 6.96 -15.36
CA LYS A 564 15.68 7.80 -15.40
C LYS A 564 15.96 8.42 -14.03
N GLU A 565 17.22 8.82 -13.84
CA GLU A 565 17.62 9.59 -12.69
C GLU A 565 16.85 10.92 -12.62
N VAL A 566 16.47 11.33 -11.41
CA VAL A 566 15.76 12.58 -11.14
C VAL A 566 16.44 13.37 -10.02
N GLU A 567 16.48 14.69 -10.18
CA GLU A 567 16.79 15.62 -9.10
C GLU A 567 15.50 16.05 -8.42
N VAL A 568 15.51 16.02 -7.09
CA VAL A 568 14.42 16.46 -6.22
C VAL A 568 14.99 17.31 -5.10
N LYS A 569 14.11 18.04 -4.41
CA LYS A 569 14.48 18.75 -3.19
C LYS A 569 13.59 18.34 -2.04
N LEU A 570 14.20 18.03 -0.90
CA LEU A 570 13.48 17.96 0.36
C LEU A 570 13.41 19.37 0.94
N VAL A 571 12.20 19.81 1.30
CA VAL A 571 11.95 21.13 1.87
C VAL A 571 11.42 20.95 3.29
N THR A 572 12.10 21.55 4.25
CA THR A 572 11.86 21.36 5.68
C THR A 572 11.75 22.70 6.42
N PRO A 573 11.14 22.75 7.62
CA PRO A 573 11.25 23.91 8.50
C PRO A 573 12.72 24.28 8.78
N LYS A 574 13.01 25.58 8.92
CA LYS A 574 14.37 26.12 9.14
C LYS A 574 15.17 25.45 10.27
N ARG A 575 14.49 24.87 11.26
CA ARG A 575 15.14 24.16 12.38
C ARG A 575 16.00 22.97 11.93
N PHE A 576 15.66 22.32 10.82
CA PHE A 576 16.46 21.22 10.27
C PHE A 576 17.50 21.80 9.34
N THR A 577 18.76 21.76 9.75
CA THR A 577 19.87 22.40 9.01
C THR A 577 20.63 21.42 8.13
N THR A 578 20.50 20.13 8.43
CA THR A 578 21.11 19.04 7.68
C THR A 578 20.12 17.92 7.42
N VAL A 579 20.34 17.20 6.32
CA VAL A 579 19.69 15.92 6.04
C VAL A 579 20.76 14.86 5.82
N THR A 580 20.66 13.75 6.52
CA THR A 580 21.60 12.63 6.42
C THR A 580 20.94 11.46 5.70
N ASP A 581 21.53 10.96 4.63
CA ASP A 581 21.15 9.69 4.02
C ASP A 581 21.60 8.53 4.91
N LEU A 582 20.65 7.74 5.39
CA LEU A 582 20.88 6.66 6.34
C LEU A 582 21.42 5.38 5.69
N GLY A 583 21.36 5.27 4.35
CA GLY A 583 21.90 4.14 3.61
C GLY A 583 23.38 4.28 3.26
N ASN A 584 23.89 5.51 3.11
CA ASN A 584 25.29 5.75 2.74
C ASN A 584 26.02 6.81 3.60
N HIS A 585 25.35 7.37 4.61
CA HIS A 585 25.87 8.39 5.53
C HIS A 585 26.27 9.73 4.88
N GLN A 586 25.81 10.00 3.66
CA GLN A 586 26.00 11.28 3.00
C GLN A 586 25.19 12.38 3.71
N ILE A 587 25.83 13.49 4.04
CA ILE A 587 25.19 14.64 4.69
C ILE A 587 24.98 15.76 3.66
N PHE A 588 23.76 16.27 3.60
CA PHE A 588 23.35 17.41 2.78
C PHE A 588 23.13 18.62 3.69
N LYS A 589 23.68 19.78 3.29
CA LYS A 589 23.45 21.05 3.99
C LYS A 589 22.26 21.79 3.39
N GLY A 590 21.46 22.41 4.24
CA GLY A 590 20.26 23.12 3.84
C GLY A 590 20.59 24.47 3.20
N GLU A 591 19.97 24.76 2.07
CA GLU A 591 19.93 26.10 1.50
C GLU A 591 18.72 26.86 2.06
N ILE A 592 18.98 27.95 2.79
CA ILE A 592 17.91 28.79 3.35
C ILE A 592 17.14 29.43 2.21
N ARG A 593 15.84 29.15 2.16
CA ARG A 593 14.89 29.81 1.29
C ARG A 593 14.07 30.81 2.07
N LYS A 594 14.18 32.06 1.64
CA LYS A 594 13.29 33.13 2.10
C LYS A 594 11.94 32.99 1.43
N PRO A 595 10.85 33.41 2.10
CA PRO A 595 9.55 33.52 1.47
C PRO A 595 9.59 34.40 0.22
N GLY A 596 8.70 34.11 -0.73
CA GLY A 596 8.52 34.96 -1.91
C GLY A 596 8.04 36.36 -1.56
N PHE A 597 8.17 37.29 -2.51
CA PHE A 597 7.80 38.70 -2.32
C PHE A 597 6.30 38.99 -2.47
N SER A 598 5.47 37.99 -2.78
CA SER A 598 4.02 38.18 -2.93
C SER A 598 3.35 38.49 -1.58
N TYR A 599 2.24 39.22 -1.60
CA TYR A 599 1.47 39.54 -0.38
C TYR A 599 1.04 38.29 0.40
N ILE A 600 0.83 37.17 -0.32
CA ILE A 600 0.43 35.87 0.22
C ILE A 600 1.63 35.16 0.86
N GLU A 601 2.84 35.28 0.27
CA GLU A 601 4.02 34.53 0.70
C GLU A 601 4.88 35.29 1.71
N LYS A 602 4.78 36.62 1.82
CA LYS A 602 5.65 37.47 2.65
C LYS A 602 5.69 37.09 4.13
N ASN A 603 4.62 36.46 4.64
CA ASN A 603 4.49 36.05 6.04
C ASN A 603 4.80 34.55 6.28
N LEU A 604 5.25 33.81 5.26
CA LEU A 604 5.66 32.42 5.46
C LEU A 604 6.97 32.35 6.24
N GLU A 605 7.19 31.23 6.92
CA GLU A 605 8.47 30.99 7.58
C GLU A 605 9.56 30.66 6.55
N GLU A 606 10.80 31.03 6.87
CA GLU A 606 11.97 30.55 6.14
C GLU A 606 12.05 29.02 6.22
N LYS A 607 12.52 28.38 5.15
CA LYS A 607 12.66 26.93 5.03
C LYS A 607 14.08 26.57 4.60
N ASN A 608 14.48 25.32 4.81
CA ASN A 608 15.68 24.76 4.20
C ASN A 608 15.31 23.82 3.06
N ALA A 609 16.05 23.91 1.96
CA ALA A 609 15.94 22.99 0.83
C ALA A 609 17.23 22.19 0.66
N PHE A 610 17.09 20.90 0.34
CA PHE A 610 18.20 19.96 0.14
C PHE A 610 18.09 19.31 -1.23
N SER A 611 18.99 19.63 -2.17
CA SER A 611 19.04 18.99 -3.50
C SER A 611 19.57 17.57 -3.40
N ILE A 612 18.80 16.62 -3.94
CA ILE A 612 19.03 15.19 -3.84
C ILE A 612 18.81 14.56 -5.21
N VAL A 613 19.71 13.68 -5.59
CA VAL A 613 19.57 12.84 -6.78
C VAL A 613 19.05 11.46 -6.37
N VAL A 614 18.04 10.99 -7.09
CA VAL A 614 17.44 9.65 -6.92
C VAL A 614 17.56 8.90 -8.24
N LYS A 615 18.13 7.69 -8.18
CA LYS A 615 18.30 6.80 -9.33
C LYS A 615 16.94 6.26 -9.83
N PRO A 616 16.87 5.70 -11.05
CA PRO A 616 15.66 5.04 -11.54
C PRO A 616 15.15 3.97 -10.56
N HIS A 617 13.84 3.84 -10.38
CA HIS A 617 13.20 2.77 -9.56
C HIS A 617 13.93 2.52 -8.24
N SER A 618 14.22 3.62 -7.52
CA SER A 618 15.09 3.62 -6.35
C SER A 618 14.55 4.50 -5.25
N PHE A 619 14.86 4.11 -4.01
CA PHE A 619 14.55 4.87 -2.82
C PHE A 619 15.82 5.35 -2.11
N ARG A 620 15.68 6.41 -1.32
CA ARG A 620 16.68 6.90 -0.36
C ARG A 620 16.01 7.22 0.97
N VAL A 621 16.68 6.86 2.06
CA VAL A 621 16.17 7.01 3.43
C VAL A 621 16.92 8.13 4.12
N PHE A 622 16.21 9.09 4.69
CA PHE A 622 16.79 10.31 5.23
C PHE A 622 16.40 10.54 6.69
N ARG A 623 17.32 11.13 7.44
CA ARG A 623 17.07 11.77 8.73
C ARG A 623 17.26 13.28 8.61
N MET A 624 16.36 14.04 9.21
CA MET A 624 16.43 15.49 9.28
C MET A 624 16.91 15.89 10.67
N ASP A 625 17.99 16.68 10.71
CA ASP A 625 18.69 17.08 11.94
C ASP A 625 18.76 18.61 12.10
#